data_AF-G6C9G2-F1
#
_entry.id   AF-G6C9G2-F1
#
_cell.length_a   1.000
_cell.length_b   1.000
_cell.length_c   1.000
_cell.angle_alpha   90.00
_cell.angle_beta   90.00
_cell.angle_gamma   90.00
#
_symmetry.space_group_name_H-M   'P 1'
#
loop_
_entity.id
_entity.type
_entity.pdbx_description
1 polymer ?
#
loop_
_entity_poly.entity_id
_entity_poly.type
_entity_poly.pdbx_seq_one_letter_code
_entity_poly.pdbx_strand_id
1 'polypeptide(L)'
;MAYSVEAGNVHDSQAFPALFSKLEAFSPRYIIADSGYKTPAIAHYLLQRNIIPVFPYTRPKGVRGNLRPGDFVYDAFYDCYLCPENQVLAYRTTTRAGYREYKSDPKVCISCPLLSVCTQSQNQQKVITRHVWKDDLEYCKEIRHQRGMKELYKKRKETIERLFGTAKEYHNLRYTREKGKSKMEDKIGLTLACLNLKKLVKMRVDKPFYFVQMTIILSKDGILA
;
A
#
# COMPACT_ATOMS: atom_id res chain seq x y z
N MET A 1 6.28 -18.97 -15.58
CA MET A 1 5.68 -17.98 -16.50
C MET A 1 5.88 -16.55 -15.97
N ALA A 2 6.23 -15.60 -16.85
CA ALA A 2 6.65 -14.24 -16.49
C ALA A 2 5.52 -13.29 -16.03
N TYR A 3 4.25 -13.72 -16.09
CA TYR A 3 3.07 -12.98 -15.60
C TYR A 3 2.07 -13.96 -14.97
N SER A 4 1.07 -13.44 -14.24
CA SER A 4 -0.03 -14.22 -13.65
C SER A 4 -1.34 -13.46 -13.82
N VAL A 5 -2.43 -14.21 -14.05
CA VAL A 5 -3.78 -13.66 -14.13
C VAL A 5 -4.57 -14.20 -12.94
N GLU A 6 -5.03 -13.27 -12.11
CA GLU A 6 -5.87 -13.58 -10.96
C GLU A 6 -7.31 -13.14 -11.20
N ALA A 7 -8.24 -13.75 -10.48
CA ALA A 7 -9.63 -13.37 -10.55
C ALA A 7 -9.83 -12.00 -9.88
N GLY A 8 -10.69 -11.15 -10.46
CA GLY A 8 -10.86 -9.77 -10.00
C GLY A 8 -11.45 -9.61 -8.59
N ASN A 9 -11.87 -10.70 -7.95
CA ASN A 9 -12.35 -10.73 -6.56
C ASN A 9 -11.21 -10.92 -5.54
N VAL A 10 -10.00 -11.28 -5.97
CA VAL A 10 -8.83 -11.39 -5.09
C VAL A 10 -8.26 -9.99 -4.86
N HIS A 11 -8.13 -9.60 -3.60
CA HIS A 11 -7.53 -8.31 -3.26
C HIS A 11 -6.01 -8.36 -3.55
N ASP A 12 -5.46 -7.32 -4.18
CA ASP A 12 -4.04 -7.25 -4.61
C ASP A 12 -3.05 -7.65 -3.51
N SER A 13 -3.35 -7.35 -2.25
CA SER A 13 -2.51 -7.72 -1.11
C SER A 13 -2.34 -9.23 -0.90
N GLN A 14 -3.28 -10.05 -1.37
CA GLN A 14 -3.22 -11.52 -1.26
C GLN A 14 -2.30 -12.13 -2.32
N ALA A 15 -2.19 -11.48 -3.49
CA ALA A 15 -1.30 -11.88 -4.59
C ALA A 15 0.18 -11.55 -4.33
N PHE A 16 0.46 -10.69 -3.33
CA PHE A 16 1.79 -10.13 -3.11
C PHE A 16 2.90 -11.16 -2.90
N PRO A 17 2.73 -12.24 -2.09
CA PRO A 17 3.81 -13.21 -1.88
C PRO A 17 4.26 -13.88 -3.18
N ALA A 18 3.30 -14.30 -4.02
CA ALA A 18 3.59 -14.94 -5.31
C ALA A 18 4.27 -13.98 -6.30
N LEU A 19 3.87 -12.69 -6.28
CA LEU A 19 4.54 -11.65 -7.04
C LEU A 19 5.98 -11.46 -6.53
N PHE A 20 6.16 -11.35 -5.22
CA PHE A 20 7.45 -11.06 -4.59
C PHE A 20 8.49 -12.16 -4.82
N SER A 21 8.11 -13.43 -4.85
CA SER A 21 9.05 -14.53 -5.18
C SER A 21 9.72 -14.35 -6.55
N LYS A 22 9.04 -13.72 -7.52
CA LYS A 22 9.64 -13.40 -8.83
C LYS A 22 10.60 -12.21 -8.77
N LEU A 23 10.44 -11.35 -7.77
CA LEU A 23 11.22 -10.14 -7.55
C LEU A 23 12.47 -10.39 -6.70
N GLU A 24 12.46 -11.45 -5.89
CA GLU A 24 13.53 -11.81 -4.96
C GLU A 24 14.89 -11.99 -5.65
N ALA A 25 14.89 -12.59 -6.85
CA ALA A 25 16.08 -12.80 -7.67
C ALA A 25 16.83 -11.49 -8.04
N PHE A 26 16.14 -10.35 -7.96
CA PHE A 26 16.73 -9.05 -8.26
C PHE A 26 17.35 -8.36 -7.03
N SER A 27 17.12 -8.88 -5.82
CA SER A 27 17.57 -8.31 -4.54
C SER A 27 17.26 -6.80 -4.39
N PRO A 28 15.97 -6.41 -4.29
CA PRO A 28 15.57 -5.02 -4.16
C PRO A 28 16.05 -4.34 -2.89
N ARG A 29 16.65 -3.16 -3.03
CA ARG A 29 16.75 -2.23 -1.90
C ARG A 29 15.44 -1.48 -1.64
N TYR A 30 14.77 -1.03 -2.71
CA TYR A 30 13.47 -0.36 -2.60
C TYR A 30 12.41 -1.05 -3.45
N ILE A 31 11.17 -1.07 -2.95
CA ILE A 31 10.01 -1.49 -3.72
C ILE A 31 9.01 -0.35 -3.74
N ILE A 32 8.71 0.17 -4.94
CA ILE A 32 7.60 1.09 -5.12
C ILE A 32 6.35 0.26 -5.34
N ALA A 33 5.39 0.41 -4.44
CA ALA A 33 4.15 -0.34 -4.50
C ALA A 33 2.93 0.59 -4.58
N ASP A 34 1.86 0.10 -5.19
CA ASP A 34 0.59 0.81 -5.23
C ASP A 34 -0.11 0.83 -3.86
N SER A 35 -1.11 1.69 -3.73
CA SER A 35 -2.00 1.81 -2.59
C SER A 35 -2.70 0.49 -2.23
N GLY A 36 -2.97 -0.38 -3.20
CA GLY A 36 -3.52 -1.72 -2.97
C GLY A 36 -2.60 -2.66 -2.18
N TYR A 37 -1.29 -2.45 -2.26
CA TYR A 37 -0.27 -3.22 -1.52
C TYR A 37 0.12 -2.58 -0.19
N LYS A 38 -0.45 -1.41 0.15
CA LYS A 38 -0.13 -0.70 1.38
C LYS A 38 -0.88 -1.31 2.56
N THR A 39 -0.39 -2.44 3.06
CA THR A 39 -0.93 -3.13 4.24
C THR A 39 0.15 -3.29 5.31
N PRO A 40 -0.23 -3.38 6.61
CA PRO A 40 0.72 -3.68 7.67
C PRO A 40 1.51 -4.97 7.44
N ALA A 41 0.85 -6.01 6.93
CA ALA A 41 1.47 -7.30 6.62
C ALA A 41 2.57 -7.19 5.56
N ILE A 42 2.31 -6.49 4.45
CA ILE A 42 3.30 -6.32 3.38
C ILE A 42 4.44 -5.41 3.85
N ALA A 43 4.14 -4.34 4.60
CA ALA A 43 5.15 -3.46 5.18
C ALA A 43 6.11 -4.25 6.08
N HIS A 44 5.57 -4.99 7.05
CA HIS A 44 6.35 -5.84 7.95
C HIS A 44 7.20 -6.86 7.18
N TYR A 45 6.57 -7.58 6.25
CA TYR A 45 7.23 -8.62 5.44
C TYR A 45 8.44 -8.10 4.65
N LEU A 46 8.36 -6.88 4.12
CA LEU A 46 9.44 -6.25 3.36
C LEU A 46 10.54 -5.69 4.26
N LEU A 47 10.18 -5.03 5.36
CA LEU A 47 11.15 -4.49 6.31
C LEU A 47 11.97 -5.60 6.98
N GLN A 48 11.35 -6.74 7.31
CA GLN A 48 12.05 -7.92 7.84
C GLN A 48 13.12 -8.48 6.88
N ARG A 49 13.01 -8.19 5.58
CA ARG A 49 13.99 -8.58 4.55
C ARG A 49 14.95 -7.44 4.18
N ASN A 50 14.98 -6.36 4.97
CA ASN A 50 15.76 -5.15 4.69
C ASN A 50 15.42 -4.48 3.35
N ILE A 51 14.17 -4.64 2.90
CA ILE A 51 13.66 -3.99 1.69
C ILE A 51 12.79 -2.81 2.11
N ILE A 52 13.08 -1.63 1.57
CA ILE A 52 12.38 -0.39 1.91
C ILE A 52 11.17 -0.19 0.99
N PRO A 53 9.92 -0.35 1.47
CA PRO A 53 8.76 -0.08 0.65
C PRO A 53 8.46 1.43 0.57
N VAL A 54 8.26 1.91 -0.66
CA VAL A 54 7.86 3.30 -0.92
C VAL A 54 6.39 3.30 -1.33
N PHE A 55 5.52 3.53 -0.35
CA PHE A 55 4.06 3.54 -0.56
C PHE A 55 3.50 4.93 -0.91
N PRO A 56 2.35 5.04 -1.60
CA PRO A 56 1.64 6.30 -1.81
C PRO A 56 1.05 6.89 -0.54
N TYR A 57 0.75 8.18 -0.61
CA TYR A 57 0.01 8.88 0.43
C TYR A 57 -1.44 8.42 0.34
N THR A 58 -2.02 8.13 1.49
CA THR A 58 -3.43 7.76 1.58
C THR A 58 -4.13 8.89 2.28
N ARG A 59 -5.06 9.55 1.58
CA ARG A 59 -5.89 10.57 2.22
C ARG A 59 -6.68 9.93 3.37
N PRO A 60 -6.75 10.56 4.55
CA PRO A 60 -7.59 10.09 5.63
C PRO A 60 -9.03 9.92 5.13
N LYS A 61 -9.60 8.75 5.38
CA LYS A 61 -11.01 8.44 5.09
C LYS A 61 -11.83 8.67 6.36
N GLY A 62 -13.11 9.00 6.18
CA GLY A 62 -14.04 9.24 7.30
C GLY A 62 -15.04 10.35 6.98
N VAL A 63 -16.05 10.47 7.82
CA VAL A 63 -17.04 11.55 7.75
C VAL A 63 -16.35 12.87 8.09
N ARG A 64 -16.62 13.93 7.31
CA ARG A 64 -16.09 15.28 7.60
C ARG A 64 -16.71 15.78 8.92
N GLY A 65 -15.89 16.37 9.78
CA GLY A 65 -16.32 16.90 11.09
C GLY A 65 -16.17 15.92 12.24
N ASN A 66 -16.04 14.62 11.98
CA ASN A 66 -15.81 13.62 13.04
C ASN A 66 -14.32 13.51 13.38
N LEU A 67 -14.04 13.14 14.63
CA LEU A 67 -12.70 12.81 15.09
C LEU A 67 -12.14 11.61 14.33
N ARG A 68 -10.91 11.77 13.87
CA ARG A 68 -10.14 10.81 13.08
C ARG A 68 -9.21 10.02 13.99
N PRO A 69 -8.70 8.86 13.53
CA PRO A 69 -7.70 8.11 14.29
C PRO A 69 -6.43 8.90 14.61
N GLY A 70 -6.10 9.94 13.83
CA GLY A 70 -4.95 10.81 14.09
C GLY A 70 -5.16 11.82 15.23
N ASP A 71 -6.41 12.02 15.67
CA ASP A 71 -6.73 12.90 16.80
C ASP A 71 -6.58 12.16 18.14
N PHE A 72 -6.27 10.86 18.11
CA PHE A 72 -6.01 10.04 19.29
C PHE A 72 -4.52 9.69 19.33
N VAL A 73 -3.89 9.95 20.46
CA VAL A 73 -2.46 9.71 20.66
C VAL A 73 -2.27 8.32 21.20
N TYR A 74 -1.38 7.53 20.59
CA TYR A 74 -1.00 6.22 21.12
C TYR A 74 0.16 6.38 22.10
N ASP A 75 -0.02 5.89 23.31
CA ASP A 75 1.03 5.77 24.31
C ASP A 75 1.57 4.33 24.28
N ALA A 76 2.83 4.20 23.84
CA ALA A 76 3.50 2.90 23.73
C ALA A 76 3.94 2.33 25.09
N PHE A 77 4.15 3.18 26.11
CA PHE A 77 4.60 2.74 27.43
C PHE A 77 3.45 2.11 28.21
N TYR A 78 2.26 2.72 28.16
CA TYR A 78 1.05 2.21 28.84
C TYR A 78 0.16 1.33 27.95
N ASP A 79 0.54 1.11 26.68
CA ASP A 79 -0.27 0.43 25.65
C ASP A 79 -1.73 0.90 25.66
N CYS A 80 -1.93 2.20 25.49
CA CYS A 80 -3.25 2.81 25.51
C CYS A 80 -3.36 3.95 24.50
N TYR A 81 -4.59 4.36 24.22
CA TYR A 81 -4.86 5.56 23.42
C TYR A 81 -5.40 6.67 24.31
N LEU A 82 -4.95 7.89 24.08
CA LEU A 82 -5.48 9.09 24.72
C LEU A 82 -6.39 9.82 23.72
N CYS A 83 -7.59 10.17 24.17
CA CYS A 83 -8.49 11.02 23.39
C CYS A 83 -8.14 12.51 23.55
N PRO A 84 -8.71 13.41 22.72
CA PRO A 84 -8.50 14.85 22.85
C PRO A 84 -8.88 15.44 24.22
N GLU A 85 -9.77 14.77 24.95
CA GLU A 85 -10.19 15.13 26.31
C GLU A 85 -9.35 14.41 27.39
N ASN A 86 -8.16 13.91 27.02
CA ASN A 86 -7.20 13.20 27.87
C ASN A 86 -7.76 11.94 28.57
N GLN A 87 -8.84 11.36 28.05
CA GLN A 87 -9.38 10.09 28.57
C GLN A 87 -8.67 8.91 27.94
N VAL A 88 -8.42 7.89 28.76
CA VAL A 88 -7.72 6.66 28.37
C VAL A 88 -8.68 5.68 27.69
N LEU A 89 -8.27 5.20 26.52
CA LEU A 89 -8.83 4.06 25.83
C LEU A 89 -7.90 2.87 26.07
N ALA A 90 -8.29 2.01 27.00
CA ALA A 90 -7.52 0.84 27.40
C ALA A 90 -7.61 -0.28 26.36
N TYR A 91 -6.52 -1.04 26.21
CA TYR A 91 -6.50 -2.27 25.44
C TYR A 91 -7.54 -3.27 25.99
N ARG A 92 -8.25 -3.96 25.09
CA ARG A 92 -9.28 -4.94 25.46
C ARG A 92 -9.03 -6.32 24.89
N THR A 93 -8.75 -6.41 23.60
CA THR A 93 -8.58 -7.70 22.92
C THR A 93 -7.78 -7.55 21.64
N THR A 94 -7.24 -8.66 21.17
CA THR A 94 -6.65 -8.76 19.84
C THR A 94 -7.45 -9.77 19.02
N THR A 95 -7.93 -9.32 17.87
CA THR A 95 -8.64 -10.16 16.91
C THR A 95 -7.69 -11.17 16.27
N ARG A 96 -8.23 -12.28 15.73
CA ARG A 96 -7.45 -13.28 14.97
C ARG A 96 -6.73 -12.70 13.75
N ALA A 97 -7.23 -11.59 13.22
CA ALA A 97 -6.62 -10.87 12.10
C ALA A 97 -5.48 -9.91 12.53
N GLY A 98 -5.07 -9.93 13.80
CA GLY A 98 -3.94 -9.13 14.29
C GLY A 98 -4.29 -7.68 14.62
N TYR A 99 -5.57 -7.34 14.80
CA TYR A 99 -5.99 -6.00 15.25
C TYR A 99 -6.23 -5.99 16.76
N ARG A 100 -5.50 -5.13 17.46
CA ARG A 100 -5.73 -4.74 18.85
C ARG A 100 -6.88 -3.74 18.92
N GLU A 101 -7.82 -3.95 19.83
CA GLU A 101 -8.94 -3.07 20.10
C GLU A 101 -8.71 -2.30 21.40
N TYR A 102 -8.85 -0.97 21.33
CA TYR A 102 -8.80 -0.06 22.46
C TYR A 102 -10.16 0.58 22.61
N LYS A 103 -10.71 0.57 23.83
CA LYS A 103 -12.10 1.02 24.08
C LYS A 103 -12.14 2.07 25.17
N SER A 104 -12.92 3.13 24.94
CA SER A 104 -13.23 4.13 25.95
C SER A 104 -14.20 3.58 27.00
N ASP A 105 -14.29 4.25 28.16
CA ASP A 105 -15.34 4.00 29.14
C ASP A 105 -16.62 4.75 28.74
N PRO A 106 -17.74 4.05 28.45
CA PRO A 106 -19.02 4.68 28.14
C PRO A 106 -19.52 5.64 29.22
N LYS A 107 -19.26 5.32 30.50
CA LYS A 107 -19.76 6.12 31.64
C LYS A 107 -19.15 7.51 31.65
N VAL A 108 -17.89 7.62 31.24
CA VAL A 108 -17.19 8.90 31.10
C VAL A 108 -17.58 9.59 29.79
N CYS A 109 -17.76 8.82 28.71
CA CYS A 109 -18.09 9.39 27.40
C CYS A 109 -19.50 10.00 27.31
N ILE A 110 -20.47 9.54 28.13
CA ILE A 110 -21.84 10.09 28.15
C ILE A 110 -21.87 11.60 28.41
N SER A 111 -21.01 12.10 29.31
CA SER A 111 -20.92 13.52 29.65
C SER A 111 -19.88 14.28 28.82
N CYS A 112 -19.26 13.64 27.83
CA CYS A 112 -18.19 14.25 27.05
C CYS A 112 -18.74 15.28 26.04
N PRO A 113 -18.20 16.52 26.01
CA PRO A 113 -18.66 17.55 25.08
C PRO A 113 -18.41 17.18 23.61
N LEU A 114 -17.40 16.35 23.34
CA LEU A 114 -17.03 15.90 21.99
C LEU A 114 -17.75 14.63 21.54
N LEU A 115 -18.71 14.11 22.31
CA LEU A 115 -19.36 12.82 22.02
C LEU A 115 -19.95 12.78 20.60
N SER A 116 -20.65 13.85 20.19
CA SER A 116 -21.33 13.97 18.89
C SER A 116 -20.38 13.87 17.69
N VAL A 117 -19.14 14.35 17.84
CA VAL A 117 -18.10 14.27 16.81
C VAL A 117 -17.18 13.07 16.98
N CYS A 118 -17.12 12.47 18.18
CA CYS A 118 -16.21 11.38 18.52
C CYS A 118 -16.70 10.02 18.03
N THR A 119 -17.95 9.65 18.33
CA THR A 119 -18.50 8.32 18.03
C THR A 119 -19.99 8.40 17.70
N GLN A 120 -20.44 7.56 16.78
CA GLN A 120 -21.87 7.36 16.47
C GLN A 120 -22.40 6.06 17.09
N SER A 121 -21.61 5.43 17.97
CA SER A 121 -22.00 4.20 18.66
C SER A 121 -23.18 4.47 19.59
N GLN A 122 -24.21 3.61 19.54
CA GLN A 122 -25.35 3.68 20.47
C GLN A 122 -24.92 3.54 21.93
N ASN A 123 -23.85 2.78 22.19
CA ASN A 123 -23.31 2.57 23.53
C ASN A 123 -22.38 3.71 23.99
N GLN A 124 -22.32 4.82 23.24
CA GLN A 124 -21.45 5.98 23.51
C GLN A 124 -19.97 5.62 23.71
N GLN A 125 -19.56 4.46 23.19
CA GLN A 125 -18.20 3.93 23.29
C GLN A 125 -17.42 4.24 22.02
N LYS A 126 -16.20 4.76 22.17
CA LYS A 126 -15.22 4.85 21.09
C LYS A 126 -14.39 3.59 21.07
N VAL A 127 -14.24 3.00 19.88
CA VAL A 127 -13.34 1.87 19.63
C VAL A 127 -12.30 2.31 18.62
N ILE A 128 -11.03 2.09 18.95
CA ILE A 128 -9.89 2.30 18.06
C ILE A 128 -9.25 0.95 17.79
N THR A 129 -8.99 0.65 16.53
CA THR A 129 -8.29 -0.56 16.13
C THR A 129 -6.88 -0.23 15.64
N ARG A 130 -5.88 -0.90 16.22
CA ARG A 130 -4.47 -0.80 15.81
C ARG A 130 -3.98 -2.18 15.39
N HIS A 131 -3.45 -2.31 14.18
CA HIS A 131 -2.83 -3.57 13.77
C HIS A 131 -1.51 -3.79 14.53
N VAL A 132 -1.14 -5.03 14.83
CA VAL A 132 0.13 -5.34 15.54
C VAL A 132 1.37 -4.77 14.84
N TRP A 133 1.40 -4.83 13.50
CA TRP A 133 2.44 -4.24 12.65
C TRP A 133 2.15 -2.80 12.21
N LYS A 134 1.44 -2.02 13.02
CA LYS A 134 1.14 -0.62 12.68
C LYS A 134 2.39 0.25 12.64
N ASP A 135 3.35 -0.01 13.54
CA ASP A 135 4.60 0.74 13.66
C ASP A 135 5.42 0.64 12.36
N ASP A 136 5.54 -0.56 11.79
CA ASP A 136 6.18 -0.79 10.50
C ASP A 136 5.54 0.05 9.38
N LEU A 137 4.20 0.11 9.36
CA LEU A 137 3.49 0.92 8.37
C LEU A 137 3.68 2.42 8.61
N GLU A 138 3.84 2.86 9.86
CA GLU A 138 4.14 4.25 10.22
C GLU A 138 5.56 4.62 9.81
N TYR A 139 6.55 3.77 10.08
CA TYR A 139 7.91 3.91 9.56
C TYR A 139 7.94 4.05 8.02
N CYS A 140 7.16 3.24 7.31
CA CYS A 140 7.02 3.35 5.85
C CYS A 140 6.39 4.68 5.38
N LYS A 141 5.60 5.35 6.21
CA LYS A 141 5.10 6.70 5.89
C LYS A 141 6.20 7.73 6.04
N GLU A 142 7.02 7.62 7.08
CA GLU A 142 8.16 8.52 7.32
C GLU A 142 9.18 8.45 6.18
N ILE A 143 9.40 7.26 5.60
CA ILE A 143 10.27 7.07 4.42
C ILE A 143 9.90 8.03 3.27
N ARG A 144 8.62 8.34 3.07
CA ARG A 144 8.19 9.29 2.02
C ARG A 144 8.80 10.68 2.20
N HIS A 145 9.01 11.10 3.44
CA HIS A 145 9.53 12.42 3.78
C HIS A 145 11.05 12.48 3.63
N GLN A 146 11.74 11.34 3.49
CA GLN A 146 13.16 11.29 3.21
C GLN A 146 13.51 11.83 1.82
N ARG A 147 14.71 12.40 1.69
CA ARG A 147 15.21 13.01 0.45
C ARG A 147 15.23 11.96 -0.67
N GLY A 148 14.77 12.34 -1.86
CA GLY A 148 14.78 11.48 -3.05
C GLY A 148 13.64 10.46 -3.15
N MET A 149 12.98 10.08 -2.05
CA MET A 149 11.90 9.06 -2.08
C MET A 149 10.66 9.51 -2.86
N LYS A 150 10.35 10.82 -2.83
CA LYS A 150 9.28 11.40 -3.64
C LYS A 150 9.57 11.31 -5.15
N GLU A 151 10.80 11.59 -5.56
CA GLU A 151 11.21 11.48 -6.97
C GLU A 151 11.26 10.03 -7.42
N LEU A 152 11.72 9.13 -6.54
CA LEU A 152 11.67 7.69 -6.76
C LEU A 152 10.24 7.24 -7.05
N TYR A 153 9.28 7.64 -6.21
CA TYR A 153 7.88 7.31 -6.37
C TYR A 153 7.28 7.85 -7.69
N LYS A 154 7.69 9.06 -8.13
CA LYS A 154 7.19 9.65 -9.39
C LYS A 154 7.54 8.83 -10.63
N LYS A 155 8.65 8.09 -10.64
CA LYS A 155 9.06 7.22 -11.76
C LYS A 155 8.01 6.17 -12.13
N ARG A 156 7.09 5.83 -11.22
CA ARG A 156 5.94 4.94 -11.51
C ARG A 156 5.05 5.47 -12.65
N LYS A 157 4.86 6.79 -12.73
CA LYS A 157 4.07 7.44 -13.79
C LYS A 157 4.68 7.25 -15.17
N GLU A 158 6.00 7.29 -15.23
CA GLU A 158 6.78 7.18 -16.47
C GLU A 158 6.85 5.74 -16.98
N THR A 159 6.79 4.78 -16.05
CA THR A 159 7.02 3.36 -16.30
C THR A 159 5.73 2.57 -16.46
N ILE A 160 5.17 2.17 -15.32
CA ILE A 160 4.14 1.15 -15.20
C ILE A 160 2.77 1.74 -15.52
N GLU A 161 2.47 2.96 -15.05
CA GLU A 161 1.18 3.61 -15.34
C GLU A 161 1.02 3.92 -16.82
N ARG A 162 2.07 4.41 -17.48
CA ARG A 162 2.06 4.63 -18.94
C ARG A 162 1.88 3.31 -19.71
N LEU A 163 2.51 2.22 -19.26
CA LEU A 163 2.36 0.91 -19.88
C LEU A 163 0.93 0.38 -19.72
N PHE A 164 0.34 0.50 -18.52
CA PHE A 164 -1.06 0.15 -18.28
C PHE A 164 -2.03 1.01 -19.09
N GLY A 165 -1.78 2.33 -19.20
CA GLY A 165 -2.57 3.22 -20.06
C GLY A 165 -2.52 2.78 -21.52
N THR A 166 -1.32 2.49 -22.03
CA THR A 166 -1.14 1.98 -23.40
C THR A 166 -1.90 0.67 -23.62
N ALA A 167 -1.83 -0.25 -22.66
CA ALA A 167 -2.49 -1.55 -22.74
C ALA A 167 -4.03 -1.41 -22.73
N LYS A 168 -4.56 -0.49 -21.91
CA LYS A 168 -6.01 -0.23 -21.82
C LYS A 168 -6.55 0.42 -23.09
N GLU A 169 -5.92 1.48 -23.55
CA GLU A 169 -6.41 2.31 -24.65
C GLU A 169 -6.12 1.70 -26.03
N TYR A 170 -4.90 1.22 -26.27
CA TYR A 170 -4.50 0.73 -27.61
C TYR A 170 -4.60 -0.80 -27.78
N HIS A 171 -4.66 -1.55 -26.68
CA HIS A 171 -4.71 -3.02 -26.72
C HIS A 171 -6.04 -3.59 -26.17
N ASN A 172 -7.09 -2.76 -26.06
CA ASN A 172 -8.45 -3.18 -25.69
C ASN A 172 -8.51 -3.96 -24.37
N LEU A 173 -7.72 -3.54 -23.37
CA LEU A 173 -7.78 -4.08 -22.00
C LEU A 173 -8.66 -3.26 -21.06
N ARG A 174 -9.39 -2.26 -21.57
CA ARG A 174 -10.42 -1.54 -20.79
C ARG A 174 -11.61 -2.44 -20.44
N TYR A 175 -11.88 -3.44 -21.28
CA TYR A 175 -12.94 -4.43 -21.08
C TYR A 175 -12.43 -5.83 -21.39
N THR A 176 -12.89 -6.81 -20.62
CA THR A 176 -12.64 -8.24 -20.88
C THR A 176 -13.50 -8.68 -22.06
N ARG A 177 -12.88 -8.88 -23.22
CA ARG A 177 -13.58 -9.35 -24.44
C ARG A 177 -13.56 -10.86 -24.62
N GLU A 178 -12.63 -11.55 -23.95
CA GLU A 178 -12.53 -13.00 -23.98
C GLU A 178 -13.34 -13.63 -22.86
N LYS A 179 -13.93 -14.80 -23.14
CA LYS A 179 -14.63 -15.61 -22.14
C LYS A 179 -13.72 -16.75 -21.67
N GLY A 180 -13.47 -16.80 -20.36
CA GLY A 180 -12.66 -17.84 -19.73
C GLY A 180 -11.22 -17.40 -19.43
N LYS A 181 -10.66 -17.95 -18.34
CA LYS A 181 -9.35 -17.55 -17.80
C LYS A 181 -8.20 -17.79 -18.78
N SER A 182 -8.14 -18.98 -19.38
CA SER A 182 -7.08 -19.36 -20.33
C SER A 182 -7.01 -18.42 -21.54
N LYS A 183 -8.14 -18.10 -22.19
CA LYS A 183 -8.16 -17.16 -23.32
C LYS A 183 -7.71 -15.75 -22.92
N MET A 184 -8.07 -15.33 -21.70
CA MET A 184 -7.64 -14.03 -21.18
C MET A 184 -6.14 -14.04 -20.85
N GLU A 185 -5.60 -15.15 -20.35
CA GLU A 185 -4.17 -15.35 -20.13
C GLU A 185 -3.38 -15.21 -21.43
N ASP A 186 -3.85 -15.81 -22.52
CA ASP A 186 -3.22 -15.70 -23.85
C ASP A 186 -3.26 -14.26 -24.37
N LYS A 187 -4.42 -13.59 -24.29
CA LYS A 187 -4.57 -12.19 -24.71
C LYS A 187 -3.63 -11.25 -23.93
N ILE A 188 -3.56 -11.42 -22.61
CA ILE A 188 -2.67 -10.63 -21.76
C ILE A 188 -1.21 -10.93 -22.10
N GLY A 189 -0.84 -12.20 -22.27
CA GLY A 189 0.50 -12.61 -22.66
C GLY A 189 0.97 -11.97 -23.96
N LEU A 190 0.16 -12.07 -25.01
CA LEU A 190 0.45 -11.46 -26.32
C LEU A 190 0.56 -9.93 -26.22
N THR A 191 -0.32 -9.30 -25.44
CA THR A 191 -0.27 -7.85 -25.22
C THR A 191 1.03 -7.43 -24.52
N LEU A 192 1.40 -8.13 -23.45
CA LEU A 192 2.65 -7.87 -22.73
C LEU A 192 3.89 -8.11 -23.60
N ALA A 193 3.89 -9.18 -24.40
CA ALA A 193 4.95 -9.45 -25.37
C ALA A 193 5.09 -8.31 -26.40
N CYS A 194 3.97 -7.85 -26.98
CA CYS A 194 3.96 -6.73 -27.91
C CYS A 194 4.50 -5.44 -27.27
N LEU A 195 4.08 -5.13 -26.03
CA LEU A 195 4.57 -3.96 -25.30
C LEU A 195 6.06 -4.05 -24.97
N ASN A 196 6.55 -5.23 -24.59
CA ASN A 196 7.97 -5.48 -24.36
C ASN A 196 8.80 -5.32 -25.65
N LEU A 197 8.31 -5.83 -26.79
CA LEU A 197 8.95 -5.63 -28.10
C LEU A 197 8.99 -4.15 -28.50
N LYS A 198 7.88 -3.41 -28.35
CA LYS A 198 7.84 -1.96 -28.57
C LYS A 198 8.88 -1.23 -27.72
N LYS A 199 9.05 -1.65 -26.45
CA LYS A 199 10.07 -1.10 -25.55
C LYS A 199 11.49 -1.44 -26.04
N LEU A 200 11.73 -2.68 -26.44
CA LEU A 200 13.03 -3.13 -26.96
C LEU A 200 13.45 -2.37 -28.21
N VAL A 201 12.55 -2.18 -29.17
CA VAL A 201 12.83 -1.41 -30.39
C VAL A 201 13.20 0.03 -30.03
N LYS A 202 12.44 0.68 -29.14
CA LYS A 202 12.75 2.05 -28.70
C LYS A 202 14.12 2.16 -28.02
N MET A 203 14.51 1.16 -27.22
CA MET A 203 15.83 1.11 -26.60
C MET A 203 16.96 0.97 -27.62
N ARG A 204 16.73 0.28 -28.75
CA ARG A 204 17.75 0.09 -29.79
C ARG A 204 17.94 1.27 -30.75
N VAL A 205 16.96 2.17 -30.86
CA VAL A 205 16.99 3.28 -31.85
C VAL A 205 17.47 4.59 -31.21
N ASP A 206 17.98 4.58 -29.97
CA ASP A 206 18.44 5.75 -29.19
C ASP A 206 17.49 6.95 -29.20
N LYS A 207 16.22 6.75 -29.55
CA LYS A 207 15.19 7.75 -29.30
C LYS A 207 15.05 7.86 -27.79
N PRO A 208 15.11 9.08 -27.21
CA PRO A 208 15.01 9.28 -25.77
C PRO A 208 13.61 8.89 -25.29
N PHE A 209 13.43 7.61 -25.02
CA PHE A 209 12.33 7.09 -24.24
C PHE A 209 12.90 6.95 -22.85
N TYR A 210 12.48 7.86 -21.94
CA TYR A 210 12.94 7.92 -20.56
C TYR A 210 13.17 6.51 -20.01
N PHE A 211 14.46 6.23 -19.83
CA PHE A 211 15.00 4.92 -19.58
C PHE A 211 14.55 4.49 -18.20
N VAL A 212 13.56 3.61 -18.13
CA VAL A 212 13.31 2.91 -16.87
C VAL A 212 12.88 1.49 -17.21
N GLN A 213 13.90 0.66 -17.29
CA GLN A 213 13.91 -0.77 -17.03
C GLN A 213 12.77 -1.18 -16.08
N MET A 214 12.21 -2.37 -16.25
CA MET A 214 11.24 -2.94 -15.31
C MET A 214 11.94 -3.37 -14.01
N THR A 215 12.91 -2.57 -13.57
CA THR A 215 13.39 -2.53 -12.22
C THR A 215 12.19 -2.04 -11.42
N ILE A 216 11.63 -2.93 -10.60
CA ILE A 216 11.56 -2.63 -9.16
C ILE A 216 12.69 -1.65 -8.87
N ILE A 217 12.50 -0.48 -8.28
CA ILE A 217 13.67 0.39 -8.09
C ILE A 217 14.60 -0.22 -7.01
N LEU A 218 15.39 -1.23 -7.37
CA LEU A 218 16.56 -1.70 -6.65
C LEU A 218 17.57 -0.58 -6.89
N SER A 219 17.66 0.36 -5.95
CA SER A 219 18.87 1.16 -5.85
C SER A 219 19.95 0.23 -5.29
N LYS A 220 20.83 -0.26 -6.16
CA LYS A 220 22.13 -0.78 -5.76
C LYS A 220 23.12 0.36 -5.93
N ASP A 221 23.12 1.31 -5.01
CA ASP A 221 24.20 2.29 -4.92
C ASP A 221 24.61 2.42 -3.46
N GLY A 222 25.65 1.66 -3.14
CA GLY A 222 26.66 2.02 -2.15
C GLY A 222 27.99 2.05 -2.90
N ILE A 223 28.69 3.19 -2.79
CA ILE A 223 30.12 3.52 -2.99
C ILE A 223 30.08 5.08 -3.04
N LEU A 224 30.26 5.75 -1.90
CA LEU A 224 31.53 6.21 -1.29
C LEU A 224 32.09 7.48 -1.95
N ALA A 225 32.43 8.44 -1.08
CA ALA A 225 33.18 9.68 -1.28
C ALA A 225 32.49 10.82 -2.03
#